data_AF-A0A5H2YBZ4-F1
#
_entry.id   AF-A0A5H2YBZ4-F1
#
_cell.length_a   1.000
_cell.length_b   1.000
_cell.length_c   1.000
_cell.angle_alpha   90.00
_cell.angle_beta   90.00
_cell.angle_gamma   90.00
#
_symmetry.space_group_name_H-M   'P 1'
#
loop_
_entity.id
_entity.type
_entity.pdbx_description
1 polymer ?
#
loop_
_entity_poly.entity_id
_entity_poly.type
_entity_poly.pdbx_seq_one_letter_code
_entity_poly.pdbx_strand_id
1 'polypeptide(L)'
;MNIFIGGNPLDQNDDNTAIYSQPNFMPPLSKLESFPNIKKMNVAKFVEHLYFITMERNGFSYFYPNLETGSNLCRFEWHYDYLGNPYELRLGLSFKVANSKITDIGYYVVPHEHYKKKDDERKEYSIDGNEYEKIKQYIHESIEEANNRIELDLHKSFNILYYIELNVPVLDLIELATDVKVLPSRLVDGKIVSAVVINKLGHSYLSAKRFGDERVNLTCALLSLILDKAKLVNMEKLPSHISPPDKTIKISDMNYDDFYPEIKEGMTGIKQSFTKSNSEFITKVIEIIDNLGCKKSKRKIVNIAFSYYSARETEAINKTVALVSYVACLDAIAKEYCPQVRDKHGSRKALVQTIVKLLSYSEQEGSIDKWSKKIYNDHRSSYVHGANIRFEEFSQNMDGKNFAGLPKAIPTESKPVSKQYEYESDYRALKEVSLVVLIRYIEVVSNVSLTIEPLKFEINFSGASVPEAHVGMPNKGWVKLT
;
A
#
# COMPACT_ATOMS: atom_id res chain seq x y z
N MET A 1 -10.89 1.50 -12.03
CA MET A 1 -10.30 0.82 -10.87
C MET A 1 -9.59 -0.38 -11.45
N ASN A 2 -8.26 -0.38 -11.44
CA ASN A 2 -7.47 -1.44 -12.06
C ASN A 2 -7.22 -2.50 -10.98
N ILE A 3 -7.83 -3.67 -11.16
CA ILE A 3 -7.61 -4.82 -10.30
C ILE A 3 -6.30 -5.44 -10.77
N PHE A 4 -5.26 -5.39 -9.94
CA PHE A 4 -4.00 -6.09 -10.19
C PHE A 4 -4.17 -7.55 -9.76
N ILE A 5 -3.96 -8.47 -10.70
CA ILE A 5 -3.87 -9.90 -10.43
C ILE A 5 -2.40 -10.19 -10.15
N GLY A 6 -2.08 -10.57 -8.91
CA GLY A 6 -0.72 -10.94 -8.51
C GLY A 6 -0.37 -12.36 -8.94
N GLY A 7 0.75 -12.49 -9.65
CA GLY A 7 1.59 -13.69 -9.63
C GLY A 7 2.83 -13.42 -8.79
N ASN A 8 3.37 -14.45 -8.14
CA ASN A 8 4.58 -14.38 -7.32
C ASN A 8 5.79 -13.89 -8.16
N PRO A 9 6.46 -12.78 -7.81
CA PRO A 9 7.59 -12.25 -8.60
C PRO A 9 8.92 -12.99 -8.40
N LEU A 10 8.98 -14.04 -7.56
CA LEU A 10 10.22 -14.71 -7.18
C LEU A 10 10.51 -16.03 -7.92
N ASP A 11 9.55 -16.58 -8.67
CA ASP A 11 9.79 -17.79 -9.49
C ASP A 11 10.21 -17.39 -10.91
N GLN A 12 11.45 -16.91 -11.05
CA GLN A 12 12.12 -16.63 -12.34
C GLN A 12 12.86 -17.85 -12.91
N ASN A 13 12.28 -19.05 -12.79
CA ASN A 13 12.78 -20.24 -13.48
C ASN A 13 11.69 -20.78 -14.42
N ASP A 14 11.84 -20.50 -15.71
CA ASP A 14 11.35 -21.27 -16.88
C ASP A 14 9.92 -21.83 -16.91
N ASP A 15 9.00 -21.36 -16.07
CA ASP A 15 7.56 -21.55 -16.24
C ASP A 15 6.92 -20.26 -16.76
N ASN A 16 7.30 -19.87 -17.98
CA ASN A 16 6.68 -18.78 -18.76
C ASN A 16 5.23 -19.07 -19.18
N THR A 17 4.59 -20.04 -18.54
CA THR A 17 3.16 -20.21 -18.64
C THR A 17 2.56 -20.23 -17.24
N ALA A 18 2.13 -19.05 -16.78
CA ALA A 18 1.03 -18.98 -15.86
C ALA A 18 -0.15 -19.78 -16.48
N ILE A 19 -0.30 -21.04 -16.08
CA ILE A 19 -1.37 -21.95 -16.52
C ILE A 19 -2.76 -21.39 -16.12
N TYR A 20 -2.76 -20.34 -15.29
CA TYR A 20 -3.90 -19.82 -14.54
C TYR A 20 -4.57 -18.58 -15.14
N SER A 21 -4.17 -18.09 -16.31
CA SER A 21 -4.63 -16.79 -16.85
C SER A 21 -5.19 -16.81 -18.28
N GLN A 22 -5.31 -17.98 -18.92
CA GLN A 22 -5.77 -18.05 -20.31
C GLN A 22 -7.18 -18.66 -20.44
N PRO A 23 -8.14 -17.96 -21.06
CA PRO A 23 -9.50 -18.47 -21.27
C PRO A 23 -9.54 -19.72 -22.19
N ASN A 24 -8.51 -19.94 -23.01
CA ASN A 24 -8.40 -21.09 -23.92
C ASN A 24 -8.13 -22.43 -23.19
N PHE A 25 -7.78 -22.41 -21.91
CA PHE A 25 -7.53 -23.60 -21.09
C PHE A 25 -8.68 -23.91 -20.12
N MET A 26 -9.88 -23.38 -20.38
CA MET A 26 -11.03 -23.69 -19.53
C MET A 26 -11.52 -25.12 -19.77
N PRO A 27 -11.72 -25.92 -18.71
CA PRO A 27 -12.36 -27.23 -18.85
C PRO A 27 -13.75 -27.09 -19.48
N PRO A 28 -14.24 -28.10 -20.21
CA PRO A 28 -15.58 -28.05 -20.79
C PRO A 28 -16.62 -27.84 -19.69
N LEU A 29 -17.49 -26.84 -19.89
CA LEU A 29 -18.52 -26.51 -18.92
C LEU A 29 -19.68 -27.49 -19.01
N SER A 30 -20.03 -28.07 -17.87
CA SER A 30 -21.32 -28.73 -17.65
C SER A 30 -22.39 -27.69 -17.35
N LYS A 31 -23.61 -27.91 -17.84
CA LYS A 31 -24.75 -27.03 -17.56
C LYS A 31 -25.24 -27.26 -16.13
N LEU A 32 -25.53 -26.17 -15.41
CA LEU A 32 -26.30 -26.24 -14.17
C LEU A 32 -27.77 -26.51 -14.50
N GLU A 33 -28.42 -27.35 -13.70
CA GLU A 33 -29.86 -27.65 -13.85
C GLU A 33 -30.73 -26.45 -13.46
N SER A 34 -30.27 -25.67 -12.49
CA SER A 34 -30.94 -24.46 -12.02
C SER A 34 -29.93 -23.37 -11.68
N PHE A 35 -30.31 -22.10 -11.84
CA PHE A 35 -29.53 -20.96 -11.38
C PHE A 35 -30.51 -19.88 -10.89
N PRO A 36 -30.27 -19.26 -9.73
CA PRO A 36 -31.19 -18.27 -9.18
C PRO A 36 -31.31 -17.07 -10.11
N ASN A 37 -32.53 -16.53 -10.22
CA ASN A 37 -32.78 -15.34 -11.02
C ASN A 37 -32.27 -14.09 -10.29
N ILE A 38 -31.02 -13.71 -10.53
CA ILE A 38 -30.40 -12.54 -9.93
C ILE A 38 -30.93 -11.26 -10.59
N LYS A 39 -31.60 -10.40 -9.82
CA LYS A 39 -32.07 -9.08 -10.29
C LYS A 39 -30.89 -8.27 -10.84
N LYS A 40 -31.11 -7.53 -11.94
CA LYS A 40 -30.08 -6.70 -12.61
C LYS A 40 -29.27 -5.82 -11.64
N MET A 41 -29.94 -5.18 -10.68
CA MET A 41 -29.29 -4.31 -9.68
C MET A 41 -28.38 -5.06 -8.69
N ASN A 42 -28.60 -6.37 -8.52
CA ASN A 42 -27.90 -7.22 -7.55
C ASN A 42 -26.75 -8.03 -8.15
N VAL A 43 -26.59 -8.05 -9.49
CA VAL A 43 -25.54 -8.85 -10.15
C VAL A 43 -24.14 -8.51 -9.64
N ALA A 44 -23.83 -7.23 -9.41
CA ALA A 44 -22.53 -6.83 -8.88
C ALA A 44 -22.30 -7.38 -7.46
N LYS A 45 -23.32 -7.28 -6.58
CA LYS A 45 -23.25 -7.83 -5.21
C LYS A 45 -23.13 -9.35 -5.23
N PHE A 46 -23.88 -10.03 -6.08
CA PHE A 46 -23.80 -11.49 -6.24
C PHE A 46 -22.38 -11.95 -6.59
N VAL A 47 -21.77 -11.31 -7.60
CA VAL A 47 -20.40 -11.59 -8.04
C VAL A 47 -19.39 -11.33 -6.91
N GLU A 48 -19.57 -10.25 -6.15
CA GLU A 48 -18.74 -9.91 -5.00
C GLU A 48 -18.89 -10.92 -3.84
N HIS A 49 -20.10 -11.37 -3.53
CA HIS A 49 -20.30 -12.40 -2.50
C HIS A 49 -19.73 -13.75 -2.90
N LEU A 50 -19.88 -14.13 -4.17
CA LEU A 50 -19.29 -15.36 -4.69
C LEU A 50 -17.76 -15.30 -4.67
N TYR A 51 -17.17 -14.13 -4.95
CA TYR A 51 -15.74 -13.88 -4.74
C TYR A 51 -15.33 -14.13 -3.28
N PHE A 52 -16.06 -13.56 -2.32
CA PHE A 52 -15.73 -13.74 -0.90
C PHE A 52 -15.86 -15.20 -0.44
N ILE A 53 -16.93 -15.90 -0.82
CA ILE A 53 -17.12 -17.33 -0.53
C ILE A 53 -15.97 -18.15 -1.11
N THR A 54 -15.56 -17.84 -2.35
CA THR A 54 -14.44 -18.51 -3.01
C THR A 54 -13.15 -18.33 -2.20
N MET A 55 -12.84 -17.11 -1.79
CA MET A 55 -11.64 -16.80 -1.01
C MET A 55 -11.69 -17.40 0.41
N GLU A 56 -12.84 -17.40 1.08
CA GLU A 56 -13.07 -18.03 2.39
C GLU A 56 -12.80 -19.55 2.34
N ARG A 57 -12.98 -20.16 1.17
CA ARG A 57 -12.74 -21.59 0.90
C ARG A 57 -11.37 -21.87 0.28
N ASN A 58 -10.40 -20.94 0.43
CA ASN A 58 -9.06 -21.03 -0.14
C ASN A 58 -9.05 -21.26 -1.67
N GLY A 59 -10.03 -20.66 -2.36
CA GLY A 59 -10.18 -20.72 -3.80
C GLY A 59 -9.54 -19.54 -4.54
N PHE A 60 -9.78 -19.50 -5.84
CA PHE A 60 -9.30 -18.48 -6.77
C PHE A 60 -10.45 -17.89 -7.58
N SER A 61 -10.39 -16.59 -7.83
CA SER A 61 -11.36 -15.90 -8.68
C SER A 61 -10.65 -15.16 -9.80
N TYR A 62 -11.19 -15.27 -11.01
CA TYR A 62 -10.62 -14.69 -12.22
C TYR A 62 -11.67 -13.88 -12.97
N PHE A 63 -11.25 -12.71 -13.45
CA PHE A 63 -12.09 -11.78 -14.18
C PHE A 63 -11.41 -11.44 -15.51
N TYR A 64 -12.01 -11.87 -16.62
CA TYR A 64 -11.48 -11.63 -17.96
C TYR A 64 -12.38 -10.63 -18.70
N PRO A 65 -12.01 -9.34 -18.72
CA PRO A 65 -12.78 -8.34 -19.45
C PRO A 65 -12.56 -8.48 -20.95
N ASN A 66 -13.64 -8.54 -21.72
CA ASN A 66 -13.62 -8.41 -23.17
C ASN A 66 -14.07 -6.99 -23.54
N LEU A 67 -13.11 -6.14 -23.91
CA LEU A 67 -13.34 -4.73 -24.21
C LEU A 67 -14.17 -4.50 -25.48
N GLU A 68 -14.15 -5.43 -26.43
CA GLU A 68 -14.89 -5.32 -27.70
C GLU A 68 -16.38 -5.57 -27.51
N THR A 69 -16.73 -6.57 -26.71
CA THR A 69 -18.13 -6.96 -26.45
C THR A 69 -18.71 -6.31 -25.19
N GLY A 70 -17.86 -5.71 -24.35
CA GLY A 70 -18.25 -5.20 -23.03
C GLY A 70 -18.68 -6.29 -22.05
N SER A 71 -18.31 -7.55 -22.32
CA SER A 71 -18.63 -8.70 -21.50
C SER A 71 -17.43 -9.09 -20.62
N ASN A 72 -17.69 -9.44 -19.37
CA ASN A 72 -16.68 -9.98 -18.46
C ASN A 72 -16.96 -11.45 -18.21
N LEU A 73 -15.99 -12.32 -18.50
CA LEU A 73 -16.04 -13.71 -18.05
C LEU A 73 -15.58 -13.75 -16.59
N CYS A 74 -16.46 -14.23 -15.71
CA CYS A 74 -16.18 -14.43 -14.30
C CYS A 74 -16.01 -15.93 -14.05
N ARG A 75 -14.90 -16.31 -13.42
CA ARG A 75 -14.56 -17.70 -13.07
C ARG A 75 -14.21 -17.76 -11.58
N PHE A 76 -14.85 -18.65 -10.87
CA PHE A 76 -14.64 -18.91 -9.45
C PHE A 76 -14.24 -20.36 -9.28
N GLU A 77 -13.17 -20.62 -8.55
CA GLU A 77 -12.64 -21.96 -8.33
C GLU A 77 -12.38 -22.19 -6.86
N TRP A 78 -12.69 -23.37 -6.36
CA TRP A 78 -12.28 -23.77 -5.02
C TRP A 78 -11.82 -25.22 -5.00
N HIS A 79 -11.01 -25.52 -4.00
CA HIS A 79 -10.52 -26.85 -3.74
C HIS A 79 -11.63 -27.70 -3.09
N TYR A 80 -11.68 -28.98 -3.45
CA TYR A 80 -12.59 -29.96 -2.88
C TYR A 80 -11.81 -31.18 -2.45
N ASP A 81 -11.96 -31.54 -1.17
CA ASP A 81 -11.35 -32.74 -0.61
C ASP A 81 -12.01 -33.98 -1.21
N TYR A 82 -11.19 -34.78 -1.88
CA TYR A 82 -11.59 -36.04 -2.46
C TYR A 82 -10.55 -37.10 -2.12
N LEU A 83 -11.01 -38.25 -1.62
CA LEU A 83 -10.16 -39.37 -1.18
C LEU A 83 -9.11 -38.96 -0.12
N GLY A 84 -9.41 -37.96 0.71
CA GLY A 84 -8.54 -37.50 1.79
C GLY A 84 -7.42 -36.57 1.36
N ASN A 85 -7.44 -36.10 0.10
CA ASN A 85 -6.55 -35.05 -0.37
C ASN A 85 -7.35 -33.75 -0.62
N PRO A 86 -7.11 -32.68 0.17
CA PRO A 86 -7.87 -31.43 0.08
C PRO A 86 -7.64 -30.67 -1.23
N TYR A 87 -6.61 -31.02 -2.00
CA TYR A 87 -6.27 -30.36 -3.27
C TYR A 87 -6.55 -31.23 -4.49
N GLU A 88 -7.12 -32.41 -4.30
CA GLU A 88 -7.32 -33.40 -5.36
C GLU A 88 -8.20 -32.88 -6.48
N LEU A 89 -9.36 -32.34 -6.12
CA LEU A 89 -10.32 -31.78 -7.07
C LEU A 89 -10.36 -30.26 -6.99
N ARG A 90 -10.53 -29.64 -8.16
CA ARG A 90 -10.92 -28.25 -8.31
C ARG A 90 -12.30 -28.19 -8.92
N LEU A 91 -13.18 -27.47 -8.22
CA LEU A 91 -14.53 -27.18 -8.66
C LEU A 91 -14.54 -25.76 -9.20
N GLY A 92 -15.11 -25.58 -10.38
CA GLY A 92 -15.19 -24.28 -11.01
C GLY A 92 -16.60 -23.90 -11.38
N LEU A 93 -16.96 -22.65 -11.14
CA LEU A 93 -18.18 -22.00 -11.61
C LEU A 93 -17.78 -20.85 -12.55
N SER A 94 -18.38 -20.80 -13.72
CA SER A 94 -18.07 -19.80 -14.74
C SER A 94 -19.34 -19.25 -15.37
N PHE A 95 -19.35 -17.94 -15.60
CA PHE A 95 -20.43 -17.26 -16.31
C PHE A 95 -19.95 -15.93 -16.90
N LYS A 96 -20.67 -15.41 -17.89
CA LYS A 96 -20.44 -14.09 -18.45
C LYS A 96 -21.35 -13.05 -17.83
N VAL A 97 -20.81 -11.86 -17.60
CA VAL A 97 -21.55 -10.68 -17.14
C VAL A 97 -21.49 -9.61 -18.21
N ALA A 98 -22.64 -9.20 -18.74
CA ALA A 98 -22.75 -8.07 -19.66
C ALA A 98 -24.01 -7.27 -19.33
N ASN A 99 -23.90 -5.93 -19.25
CA ASN A 99 -25.02 -5.03 -18.91
C ASN A 99 -25.80 -5.47 -17.65
N SER A 100 -25.07 -5.96 -16.63
CA SER A 100 -25.64 -6.50 -15.39
C SER A 100 -26.61 -7.67 -15.62
N LYS A 101 -26.37 -8.50 -16.63
CA LYS A 101 -27.02 -9.79 -16.84
C LYS A 101 -25.98 -10.89 -16.82
N ILE A 102 -26.35 -12.03 -16.22
CA ILE A 102 -25.52 -13.23 -16.16
C ILE A 102 -25.97 -14.17 -17.28
N THR A 103 -25.02 -14.66 -18.09
CA THR A 103 -25.25 -15.60 -19.19
C THR A 103 -24.13 -16.65 -19.24
N ASP A 104 -24.27 -17.67 -20.11
CA ASP A 104 -23.25 -18.71 -20.34
C ASP A 104 -22.76 -19.37 -19.05
N ILE A 105 -23.71 -19.71 -18.17
CA ILE A 105 -23.44 -20.27 -16.86
C ILE A 105 -23.09 -21.75 -17.02
N GLY A 106 -22.01 -22.17 -16.39
CA GLY A 106 -21.67 -23.58 -16.28
C GLY A 106 -20.63 -23.84 -15.21
N TYR A 107 -20.46 -25.10 -14.88
CA TYR A 107 -19.49 -25.56 -13.90
C TYR A 107 -18.58 -26.63 -14.48
N TYR A 108 -17.47 -26.91 -13.80
CA TYR A 108 -16.60 -28.03 -14.13
C TYR A 108 -15.98 -28.60 -12.86
N VAL A 109 -15.57 -29.85 -12.96
CA VAL A 109 -14.85 -30.59 -11.94
C VAL A 109 -13.60 -31.14 -12.61
N VAL A 110 -12.43 -30.78 -12.11
CA VAL A 110 -11.16 -31.25 -12.67
C VAL A 110 -10.18 -31.67 -11.59
N PRO A 111 -9.43 -32.76 -11.78
CA PRO A 111 -8.36 -33.12 -10.87
C PRO A 111 -7.20 -32.13 -10.98
N HIS A 112 -6.39 -31.98 -9.94
CA HIS A 112 -5.22 -31.10 -9.95
C HIS A 112 -4.24 -31.43 -11.09
N GLU A 113 -4.11 -32.72 -11.45
CA GLU A 113 -3.29 -33.19 -12.57
C GLU A 113 -3.68 -32.57 -13.93
N HIS A 114 -4.94 -32.15 -14.09
CA HIS A 114 -5.46 -31.50 -15.30
C HIS A 114 -4.69 -30.22 -15.66
N TYR A 115 -4.05 -29.57 -14.68
CA TYR A 115 -3.26 -28.36 -14.90
C TYR A 115 -1.76 -28.63 -15.09
N LYS A 116 -1.27 -29.86 -14.84
CA LYS A 116 0.17 -30.18 -14.89
C LYS A 116 0.66 -30.66 -16.26
N LYS A 117 -0.22 -31.24 -17.09
CA LYS A 117 0.16 -31.89 -18.34
C LYS A 117 -0.60 -31.27 -19.52
N LYS A 118 0.09 -30.36 -20.23
CA LYS A 118 -0.50 -29.60 -21.35
C LYS A 118 -0.70 -30.40 -22.64
N ASP A 119 0.08 -31.46 -22.82
CA ASP A 119 0.17 -32.18 -24.10
C ASP A 119 -0.30 -33.65 -24.02
N ASP A 120 -0.66 -34.16 -22.83
CA ASP A 120 -1.14 -35.54 -22.69
C ASP A 120 -2.65 -35.62 -22.99
N GLU A 121 -3.05 -36.66 -23.72
CA GLU A 121 -4.46 -37.00 -23.94
C GLU A 121 -5.21 -37.05 -22.60
N ARG A 122 -6.36 -36.37 -22.56
CA ARG A 122 -7.21 -36.26 -21.37
C ARG A 122 -7.59 -37.65 -20.88
N LYS A 123 -6.95 -38.15 -19.83
CA LYS A 123 -7.42 -39.36 -19.15
C LYS A 123 -8.79 -39.06 -18.55
N GLU A 124 -9.78 -39.87 -18.91
CA GLU A 124 -11.09 -39.83 -18.27
C GLU A 124 -10.90 -40.09 -16.78
N TYR A 125 -11.28 -39.10 -15.97
CA TYR A 125 -11.28 -39.19 -14.52
C TYR A 125 -12.69 -39.55 -14.08
N SER A 126 -12.91 -40.79 -13.63
CA SER A 126 -14.23 -41.24 -13.18
C SER A 126 -14.45 -40.89 -11.72
N ILE A 127 -15.41 -40.01 -11.45
CA ILE A 127 -15.93 -39.73 -10.11
C ILE A 127 -17.15 -40.63 -9.89
N ASP A 128 -17.26 -41.24 -8.71
CA ASP A 128 -18.46 -42.01 -8.35
C ASP A 128 -19.73 -41.15 -8.47
N GLY A 129 -20.83 -41.75 -8.93
CA GLY A 129 -22.08 -41.02 -9.16
C GLY A 129 -22.61 -40.30 -7.93
N ASN A 130 -22.50 -40.91 -6.74
CA ASN A 130 -22.97 -40.26 -5.52
C ASN A 130 -22.08 -39.08 -5.13
N GLU A 131 -20.77 -39.20 -5.31
CA GLU A 131 -19.84 -38.11 -5.03
C GLU A 131 -20.01 -36.96 -6.02
N TYR A 132 -20.25 -37.28 -7.30
CA TYR A 132 -20.54 -36.27 -8.32
C TYR A 132 -21.79 -35.46 -7.99
N GLU A 133 -22.85 -36.09 -7.49
CA GLU A 133 -24.06 -35.40 -7.02
C GLU A 133 -23.80 -34.53 -5.77
N LYS A 134 -22.95 -34.97 -4.83
CA LYS A 134 -22.52 -34.12 -3.71
C LYS A 134 -21.77 -32.88 -4.18
N ILE A 135 -20.90 -33.04 -5.17
CA ILE A 135 -20.15 -31.92 -5.75
C ILE A 135 -21.10 -30.91 -6.41
N LYS A 136 -22.09 -31.37 -7.18
CA LYS A 136 -23.12 -30.49 -7.75
C LYS A 136 -23.88 -29.74 -6.66
N GLN A 137 -24.33 -30.47 -5.63
CA GLN A 137 -25.03 -29.89 -4.50
C GLN A 137 -24.19 -28.81 -3.81
N TYR A 138 -22.90 -29.07 -3.60
CA TYR A 138 -21.96 -28.10 -3.02
C TYR A 138 -21.81 -26.82 -3.87
N ILE A 139 -21.75 -26.95 -5.20
CA ILE A 139 -21.74 -25.80 -6.11
C ILE A 139 -23.05 -25.00 -5.99
N HIS A 140 -24.20 -25.68 -5.98
CA HIS A 140 -25.51 -25.04 -5.79
C HIS A 140 -25.61 -24.32 -4.45
N GLU A 141 -25.18 -24.93 -3.35
CA GLU A 141 -25.15 -24.31 -2.02
C GLU A 141 -24.31 -23.04 -1.99
N SER A 142 -23.19 -23.02 -2.71
CA SER A 142 -22.32 -21.84 -2.82
C SER A 142 -23.01 -20.68 -3.55
N ILE A 143 -23.78 -21.00 -4.60
CA ILE A 143 -24.57 -20.04 -5.38
C ILE A 143 -25.71 -19.47 -4.52
N GLU A 144 -26.45 -20.33 -3.82
CA GLU A 144 -27.53 -19.93 -2.92
C GLU A 144 -27.00 -19.11 -1.75
N GLU A 145 -25.86 -19.49 -1.16
CA GLU A 145 -25.20 -18.71 -0.12
C GLU A 145 -24.84 -17.30 -0.61
N ALA A 146 -24.27 -17.18 -1.82
CA ALA A 146 -23.96 -15.89 -2.43
C ALA A 146 -25.21 -15.04 -2.65
N ASN A 147 -26.32 -15.66 -3.07
CA ASN A 147 -27.61 -14.98 -3.27
C ASN A 147 -28.25 -14.55 -1.94
N ASN A 148 -28.24 -15.43 -0.93
CA ASN A 148 -28.78 -15.14 0.41
C ASN A 148 -28.04 -14.00 1.10
N ARG A 149 -26.71 -13.88 0.89
CA ARG A 149 -25.92 -12.75 1.41
C ARG A 149 -26.41 -11.39 0.87
N ILE A 150 -27.02 -11.35 -0.32
CA ILE A 150 -27.62 -10.13 -0.90
C ILE A 150 -28.91 -9.75 -0.17
N GLU A 151 -29.76 -10.73 0.13
CA GLU A 151 -31.08 -10.50 0.75
C GLU A 151 -30.97 -10.12 2.21
N LEU A 152 -29.99 -10.70 2.91
CA LEU A 152 -29.80 -10.47 4.33
C LEU A 152 -29.18 -9.10 4.61
N ASP A 153 -28.35 -8.56 3.70
CA ASP A 153 -27.56 -7.31 3.87
C ASP A 153 -26.93 -7.18 5.28
N LEU A 154 -26.69 -8.33 5.95
CA LEU A 154 -26.25 -8.39 7.34
C LEU A 154 -24.79 -7.99 7.37
N HIS A 155 -24.54 -6.79 7.88
CA HIS A 155 -23.20 -6.34 8.17
C HIS A 155 -22.84 -6.81 9.57
N LYS A 156 -21.78 -7.61 9.69
CA LYS A 156 -21.17 -7.97 10.97
C LYS A 156 -19.96 -7.08 11.20
N SER A 157 -19.67 -6.82 12.48
CA SER A 157 -18.44 -6.13 12.88
C SER A 157 -17.30 -7.13 12.99
N PHE A 158 -16.19 -6.82 12.31
CA PHE A 158 -14.96 -7.62 12.33
C PHE A 158 -13.81 -6.76 12.87
N ASN A 159 -13.02 -7.34 13.76
CA ASN A 159 -11.74 -6.79 14.18
C ASN A 159 -10.65 -7.35 13.28
N ILE A 160 -9.94 -6.47 12.59
CA ILE A 160 -8.88 -6.80 11.64
C ILE A 160 -7.56 -6.36 12.26
N LEU A 161 -6.61 -7.29 12.32
CA LEU A 161 -5.31 -7.06 12.94
C LEU A 161 -4.26 -6.74 11.88
N TYR A 162 -3.54 -5.65 12.10
CA TYR A 162 -2.38 -5.23 11.32
C TYR A 162 -1.20 -5.01 12.24
N TYR A 163 0.00 -4.96 11.68
CA TYR A 163 1.21 -4.63 12.41
C TYR A 163 1.91 -3.46 11.74
N ILE A 164 2.35 -2.51 12.55
CA ILE A 164 3.08 -1.33 12.11
C ILE A 164 4.43 -1.27 12.80
N GLU A 165 5.48 -1.02 12.04
CA GLU A 165 6.79 -0.65 12.54
C GLU A 165 6.83 0.85 12.85
N LEU A 166 7.25 1.19 14.06
CA LEU A 166 7.39 2.56 14.54
C LEU A 166 8.86 2.86 14.84
N ASN A 167 9.24 4.13 14.84
CA ASN A 167 10.54 4.58 15.36
C ASN A 167 10.51 4.89 16.87
N VAL A 168 9.32 5.05 17.44
CA VAL A 168 9.09 5.38 18.85
C VAL A 168 8.05 4.42 19.41
N PRO A 169 8.27 3.82 20.60
CA PRO A 169 7.34 2.87 21.20
C PRO A 169 6.07 3.54 21.69
N VAL A 170 4.95 2.86 21.47
CA VAL A 170 3.66 3.09 22.14
C VAL A 170 3.66 2.23 23.41
N LEU A 171 3.54 2.85 24.59
CA LEU A 171 3.63 2.11 25.86
C LEU A 171 2.28 1.58 26.34
N ASP A 172 1.21 2.31 26.05
CA ASP A 172 -0.15 2.02 26.50
C ASP A 172 -1.09 1.78 25.30
N LEU A 173 -2.26 1.18 25.54
CA LEU A 173 -3.31 1.14 24.53
C LEU A 173 -3.73 2.56 24.17
N ILE A 174 -3.74 2.86 22.86
CA ILE A 174 -4.22 4.15 22.34
C ILE A 174 -5.45 3.90 21.47
N GLU A 175 -6.54 4.59 21.79
CA GLU A 175 -7.72 4.67 20.93
C GLU A 175 -7.64 5.95 20.10
N LEU A 176 -7.38 5.80 18.80
CA LEU A 176 -7.25 6.94 17.86
C LEU A 176 -8.59 7.31 17.22
N ALA A 177 -9.53 6.38 17.20
CA ALA A 177 -10.91 6.55 16.79
C ALA A 177 -11.73 5.39 17.34
N THR A 178 -13.06 5.50 17.29
CA THR A 178 -13.98 4.42 17.72
C THR A 178 -13.70 3.08 17.02
N ASP A 179 -13.13 3.12 15.83
CA ASP A 179 -12.81 1.97 15.00
C ASP A 179 -11.30 1.67 14.86
N VAL A 180 -10.42 2.41 15.56
CA VAL A 180 -8.95 2.29 15.44
C VAL A 180 -8.29 2.25 16.81
N LYS A 181 -7.63 1.14 17.12
CA LYS A 181 -6.85 0.95 18.34
C LYS A 181 -5.42 0.58 18.02
N VAL A 182 -4.46 1.21 18.68
CA VAL A 182 -3.03 0.90 18.59
C VAL A 182 -2.61 0.28 19.92
N LEU A 183 -2.18 -0.97 19.87
CA LEU A 183 -1.75 -1.72 21.04
C LEU A 183 -0.32 -1.32 21.47
N PRO A 184 0.03 -1.52 22.75
CA PRO A 184 1.40 -1.34 23.25
C PRO A 184 2.43 -2.04 22.37
N SER A 185 3.48 -1.33 21.97
CA SER A 185 4.54 -1.86 21.11
C SER A 185 5.34 -2.98 21.78
N ARG A 186 5.94 -3.84 20.95
CA ARG A 186 6.91 -4.87 21.33
C ARG A 186 8.15 -4.77 20.44
N LEU A 187 9.27 -5.32 20.92
CA LEU A 187 10.46 -5.47 20.09
C LEU A 187 10.38 -6.82 19.36
N VAL A 188 10.34 -6.77 18.03
CA VAL A 188 10.30 -7.96 17.16
C VAL A 188 11.43 -7.84 16.15
N ASP A 189 12.38 -8.77 16.17
CA ASP A 189 13.58 -8.76 15.30
C ASP A 189 14.33 -7.42 15.31
N GLY A 190 14.46 -6.82 16.50
CA GLY A 190 15.12 -5.52 16.69
C GLY A 190 14.31 -4.30 16.22
N LYS A 191 13.05 -4.50 15.79
CA LYS A 191 12.14 -3.43 15.37
C LYS A 191 11.08 -3.17 16.41
N ILE A 192 10.73 -1.90 16.60
CA ILE A 192 9.60 -1.50 17.43
C ILE A 192 8.32 -1.73 16.61
N VAL A 193 7.49 -2.68 17.02
CA VAL A 193 6.26 -3.06 16.32
C VAL A 193 5.06 -2.88 17.22
N SER A 194 4.02 -2.21 16.72
CA SER A 194 2.70 -2.17 17.35
C SER A 194 1.67 -2.91 16.52
N ALA A 195 0.80 -3.66 17.16
CA ALA A 195 -0.42 -4.15 16.58
C ALA A 195 -1.45 -3.01 16.47
N VAL A 196 -2.12 -2.92 15.34
CA VAL A 196 -3.24 -2.00 15.10
C VAL A 196 -4.47 -2.84 14.85
N VAL A 197 -5.51 -2.62 15.66
CA VAL A 197 -6.80 -3.28 15.47
C VAL A 197 -7.77 -2.28 14.86
N ILE A 198 -8.31 -2.66 13.69
CA ILE A 198 -9.29 -1.89 12.96
C ILE A 198 -10.63 -2.60 13.02
N ASN A 199 -11.67 -1.93 13.52
CA ASN A 199 -13.03 -2.47 13.52
C ASN A 199 -13.77 -2.03 12.26
N LYS A 200 -14.23 -2.97 11.42
CA LYS A 200 -15.03 -2.65 10.24
C LYS A 200 -16.26 -3.52 10.11
N LEU A 201 -17.31 -2.90 9.60
CA LEU A 201 -18.51 -3.60 9.16
C LEU A 201 -18.28 -4.20 7.77
N GLY A 202 -18.70 -5.44 7.60
CA GLY A 202 -18.70 -6.12 6.31
C GLY A 202 -19.64 -7.31 6.30
N HIS A 203 -19.92 -7.85 5.12
CA HIS A 203 -20.69 -9.10 4.99
C HIS A 203 -19.85 -10.34 5.30
N SER A 204 -18.53 -10.20 5.23
CA SER A 204 -17.54 -11.21 5.60
C SER A 204 -16.27 -10.53 6.12
N TYR A 205 -15.36 -11.33 6.68
CA TYR A 205 -14.05 -10.84 7.11
C TYR A 205 -13.28 -10.17 5.97
N LEU A 206 -13.26 -10.77 4.77
CA LEU A 206 -12.54 -10.20 3.61
C LEU A 206 -13.17 -8.91 3.09
N SER A 207 -14.51 -8.82 3.14
CA SER A 207 -15.24 -7.58 2.84
C SER A 207 -14.84 -6.47 3.82
N ALA A 208 -14.81 -6.77 5.11
CA ALA A 208 -14.36 -5.83 6.14
C ALA A 208 -12.87 -5.49 5.99
N LYS A 209 -12.02 -6.48 5.70
CA LYS A 209 -10.56 -6.34 5.51
C LYS A 209 -10.23 -5.31 4.44
N ARG A 210 -10.96 -5.27 3.31
CA ARG A 210 -10.79 -4.23 2.28
C ARG A 210 -10.90 -2.81 2.87
N PHE A 211 -11.93 -2.56 3.69
CA PHE A 211 -12.08 -1.27 4.37
C PHE A 211 -11.06 -1.07 5.50
N GLY A 212 -10.62 -2.17 6.11
CA GLY A 212 -9.51 -2.19 7.07
C GLY A 212 -8.20 -1.74 6.43
N ASP A 213 -7.89 -2.23 5.23
CA ASP A 213 -6.66 -1.94 4.49
C ASP A 213 -6.58 -0.45 4.17
N GLU A 214 -7.68 0.16 3.70
CA GLU A 214 -7.75 1.60 3.48
C GLU A 214 -7.57 2.39 4.78
N ARG A 215 -8.18 1.92 5.88
CA ARG A 215 -8.17 2.60 7.18
C ARG A 215 -6.79 2.53 7.84
N VAL A 216 -6.13 1.37 7.86
CA VAL A 216 -4.80 1.22 8.48
C VAL A 216 -3.73 2.00 7.70
N ASN A 217 -3.85 2.04 6.37
CA ASN A 217 -2.98 2.84 5.52
C ASN A 217 -3.13 4.33 5.88
N LEU A 218 -4.37 4.81 6.06
CA LEU A 218 -4.61 6.18 6.54
C LEU A 218 -4.02 6.39 7.94
N THR A 219 -4.20 5.44 8.86
CA THR A 219 -3.61 5.51 10.21
C THR A 219 -2.09 5.63 10.15
N CYS A 220 -1.39 4.85 9.31
CA CYS A 220 0.06 4.95 9.11
C CYS A 220 0.47 6.31 8.55
N ALA A 221 -0.27 6.81 7.57
CA ALA A 221 -0.01 8.11 6.97
C ALA A 221 -0.16 9.26 7.98
N LEU A 222 -1.18 9.19 8.84
CA LEU A 222 -1.41 10.18 9.88
C LEU A 222 -0.37 10.08 10.99
N LEU A 223 -0.04 8.87 11.47
CA LEU A 223 1.03 8.67 12.45
C LEU A 223 2.36 9.25 11.94
N SER A 224 2.64 9.14 10.64
CA SER A 224 3.85 9.69 10.01
C SER A 224 3.91 11.23 9.96
N LEU A 225 2.83 11.94 10.32
CA LEU A 225 2.84 13.40 10.51
C LEU A 225 3.62 13.80 11.77
N ILE A 226 3.66 12.90 12.76
CA ILE A 226 4.38 13.10 14.03
C ILE A 226 5.64 12.23 14.08
N LEU A 227 5.54 11.01 13.57
CA LEU A 227 6.58 10.00 13.63
C LEU A 227 7.42 10.01 12.36
N ASP A 228 8.72 9.78 12.53
CA ASP A 228 9.62 9.60 11.39
C ASP A 228 9.40 8.30 10.63
N LYS A 229 8.79 7.32 11.29
CA LYS A 229 8.47 6.03 10.70
C LYS A 229 7.19 5.47 11.32
N ALA A 230 6.19 5.21 10.46
CA ALA A 230 5.03 4.40 10.80
C ALA A 230 4.62 3.58 9.58
N LYS A 231 5.13 2.35 9.45
CA LYS A 231 5.02 1.54 8.23
C LYS A 231 4.34 0.21 8.51
N LEU A 232 3.42 -0.21 7.65
CA LEU A 232 2.87 -1.57 7.68
C LEU A 232 3.98 -2.61 7.51
N VAL A 233 4.00 -3.60 8.40
CA VAL A 233 4.89 -4.76 8.34
C VAL A 233 4.06 -6.03 8.31
N ASN A 234 4.50 -6.99 7.50
CA ASN A 234 3.92 -8.32 7.51
C ASN A 234 4.62 -9.14 8.59
N MET A 235 3.86 -9.69 9.54
CA MET A 235 4.40 -10.60 10.55
C MET A 235 3.74 -11.97 10.41
N GLU A 236 4.56 -13.00 10.23
CA GLU A 236 4.10 -14.37 9.95
C GLU A 236 3.60 -15.15 11.19
N LYS A 237 3.11 -14.49 12.25
CA LYS A 237 2.52 -15.23 13.38
C LYS A 237 1.10 -15.72 13.06
N LEU A 238 0.40 -14.98 12.21
CA LEU A 238 -0.87 -15.35 11.61
C LEU A 238 -0.69 -15.11 10.12
N PRO A 239 -0.50 -16.14 9.27
CA PRO A 239 -0.53 -15.93 7.83
C PRO A 239 -1.75 -15.08 7.48
N SER A 240 -1.58 -14.07 6.64
CA SER A 240 -2.61 -13.07 6.27
C SER A 240 -3.90 -13.66 5.66
N HIS A 241 -3.87 -14.98 5.41
CA HIS A 241 -4.86 -15.88 4.86
C HIS A 241 -5.48 -16.84 5.91
N ILE A 242 -4.95 -16.87 7.15
CA ILE A 242 -5.46 -17.63 8.30
C ILE A 242 -5.71 -16.67 9.48
N SER A 243 -6.41 -15.56 9.24
CA SER A 243 -7.28 -15.06 10.30
C SER A 243 -8.47 -16.02 10.31
N PRO A 244 -8.73 -16.80 11.38
CA PRO A 244 -9.82 -17.76 11.36
C PRO A 244 -11.11 -17.04 10.95
N PRO A 245 -11.82 -17.51 9.91
CA PRO A 245 -12.87 -16.76 9.21
C PRO A 245 -14.01 -16.22 10.10
N ASP A 246 -14.12 -16.63 11.36
CA ASP A 246 -15.18 -16.20 12.28
C ASP A 246 -14.73 -15.86 13.72
N LYS A 247 -13.43 -15.85 14.04
CA LYS A 247 -13.03 -15.48 15.41
C LYS A 247 -12.93 -13.96 15.54
N THR A 248 -13.97 -13.37 16.09
CA THR A 248 -13.94 -11.98 16.56
C THR A 248 -12.77 -11.84 17.53
N ILE A 249 -11.75 -11.04 17.16
CA ILE A 249 -10.64 -10.74 18.07
C ILE A 249 -11.23 -10.00 19.26
N LYS A 250 -11.25 -10.62 20.44
CA LYS A 250 -11.62 -9.93 21.69
C LYS A 250 -10.36 -9.26 22.22
N ILE A 251 -10.33 -7.93 22.19
CA ILE A 251 -9.27 -7.15 22.81
C ILE A 251 -9.61 -7.02 24.29
N SER A 252 -8.70 -7.39 25.18
CA SER A 252 -8.78 -7.13 26.61
C SER A 252 -7.40 -6.75 27.13
N ASP A 253 -7.32 -6.00 28.23
CA ASP A 253 -6.03 -5.59 28.80
C ASP A 253 -5.10 -6.76 29.17
N MET A 254 -5.66 -7.97 29.26
CA MET A 254 -4.96 -9.19 29.69
C MET A 254 -4.43 -10.05 28.54
N ASN A 255 -4.64 -9.69 27.27
CA ASN A 255 -4.27 -10.54 26.13
C ASN A 255 -3.42 -9.85 25.04
N TYR A 256 -2.81 -8.70 25.33
CA TYR A 256 -2.00 -8.00 24.32
C TYR A 256 -0.82 -8.83 23.81
N ASP A 257 -0.18 -9.60 24.68
CA ASP A 257 0.98 -10.42 24.32
C ASP A 257 0.64 -11.55 23.35
N ASP A 258 -0.61 -12.03 23.36
CA ASP A 258 -1.09 -13.07 22.43
C ASP A 258 -1.03 -12.61 20.97
N PHE A 259 -1.07 -11.29 20.72
CA PHE A 259 -1.05 -10.70 19.38
C PHE A 259 0.36 -10.55 18.80
N TYR A 260 1.44 -10.76 19.54
CA TYR A 260 2.82 -10.59 19.05
C TYR A 260 3.56 -11.93 18.94
N PRO A 261 4.46 -12.14 17.96
CA PRO A 261 5.34 -13.33 17.91
C PRO A 261 6.11 -13.52 19.22
N GLU A 262 6.45 -14.77 19.57
CA GLU A 262 7.09 -15.11 20.86
C GLU A 262 8.25 -14.15 21.16
N ILE A 263 8.08 -13.36 22.23
CA ILE A 263 8.91 -12.21 22.54
C ILE A 263 10.13 -12.69 23.33
N LYS A 264 11.35 -12.31 22.90
CA LYS A 264 12.57 -12.60 23.66
C LYS A 264 12.94 -11.49 24.66
N GLU A 265 12.49 -10.24 24.47
CA GLU A 265 12.92 -9.11 25.31
C GLU A 265 11.82 -8.04 25.51
N GLY A 266 11.78 -7.46 26.71
CA GLY A 266 10.96 -6.28 27.01
C GLY A 266 11.56 -4.99 26.43
N MET A 267 10.75 -3.94 26.33
CA MET A 267 11.14 -2.60 25.85
C MET A 267 11.99 -1.83 26.87
N THR A 268 13.08 -2.42 27.37
CA THR A 268 13.97 -1.77 28.34
C THR A 268 15.00 -0.89 27.65
N GLY A 269 15.09 0.38 28.04
CA GLY A 269 16.18 1.29 27.61
C GLY A 269 15.82 2.34 26.54
N ILE A 270 14.58 2.39 26.04
CA ILE A 270 14.14 3.43 25.11
C ILE A 270 13.77 4.72 25.87
N LYS A 271 14.46 5.82 25.58
CA LYS A 271 14.32 7.11 26.30
C LYS A 271 13.13 7.98 25.86
N GLN A 272 12.56 7.71 24.68
CA GLN A 272 11.43 8.47 24.12
C GLN A 272 10.29 7.53 23.81
N SER A 273 9.05 7.96 24.09
CA SER A 273 7.84 7.19 23.82
C SER A 273 6.78 8.07 23.16
N PHE A 274 5.81 7.43 22.52
CA PHE A 274 4.66 8.10 21.96
C PHE A 274 3.89 8.76 23.10
N THR A 275 3.65 10.07 23.00
CA THR A 275 3.05 10.85 24.10
C THR A 275 1.55 10.99 23.95
N LYS A 276 0.88 11.37 25.04
CA LYS A 276 -0.55 11.68 25.03
C LYS A 276 -0.88 12.81 24.04
N SER A 277 -0.06 13.86 24.00
CA SER A 277 -0.21 14.97 23.03
C SER A 277 -0.17 14.47 21.57
N ASN A 278 0.70 13.49 21.28
CA ASN A 278 0.72 12.86 19.95
C ASN A 278 -0.58 12.11 19.65
N SER A 279 -1.11 11.33 20.61
CA SER A 279 -2.39 10.64 20.42
C SER A 279 -3.55 11.62 20.23
N GLU A 280 -3.60 12.70 21.00
CA GLU A 280 -4.66 13.72 20.93
C GLU A 280 -4.63 14.44 19.58
N PHE A 281 -3.45 14.79 19.07
CA PHE A 281 -3.31 15.37 17.73
C PHE A 281 -3.81 14.42 16.64
N ILE A 282 -3.37 13.16 16.63
CA ILE A 282 -3.76 12.19 15.59
C ILE A 282 -5.26 11.92 15.63
N THR A 283 -5.81 11.74 16.84
CA THR A 283 -7.26 11.56 17.06
C THR A 283 -8.04 12.72 16.47
N LYS A 284 -7.63 13.96 16.77
CA LYS A 284 -8.27 15.17 16.24
C LYS A 284 -8.18 15.26 14.72
N VAL A 285 -7.07 14.87 14.10
CA VAL A 285 -6.94 14.84 12.64
C VAL A 285 -7.85 13.77 12.02
N ILE A 286 -7.97 12.59 12.64
CA ILE A 286 -8.90 11.55 12.19
C ILE A 286 -10.34 12.04 12.28
N GLU A 287 -10.73 12.63 13.41
CA GLU A 287 -12.06 13.21 13.61
C GLU A 287 -12.39 14.27 12.56
N ILE A 288 -11.45 15.18 12.26
CA ILE A 288 -11.61 16.16 11.19
C ILE A 288 -11.89 15.47 9.86
N ILE A 289 -11.06 14.50 9.47
CA ILE A 289 -11.18 13.80 8.19
C ILE A 289 -12.49 13.00 8.10
N ASP A 290 -12.93 12.38 9.20
CA ASP A 290 -14.16 11.60 9.25
C ASP A 290 -15.42 12.47 9.23
N ASN A 291 -15.36 13.68 9.80
CA ASN A 291 -16.47 14.65 9.85
C ASN A 291 -16.57 15.56 8.62
N LEU A 292 -15.67 15.44 7.64
CA LEU A 292 -15.80 16.20 6.37
C LEU A 292 -17.05 15.74 5.61
N GLY A 293 -18.08 16.58 5.58
CA GLY A 293 -19.36 16.29 4.92
C GLY A 293 -19.29 16.00 3.42
N CYS A 294 -18.17 16.32 2.75
CA CYS A 294 -17.97 16.06 1.33
C CYS A 294 -17.00 14.88 1.10
N LYS A 295 -17.54 13.76 0.57
CA LYS A 295 -16.74 12.56 0.18
C LYS A 295 -15.56 12.89 -0.73
N LYS A 296 -15.72 13.86 -1.64
CA LYS A 296 -14.66 14.30 -2.56
C LYS A 296 -13.53 14.99 -1.80
N SER A 297 -13.83 15.85 -0.84
CA SER A 297 -12.83 16.53 -0.02
C SER A 297 -12.08 15.55 0.88
N LYS A 298 -12.79 14.61 1.51
CA LYS A 298 -12.19 13.52 2.29
C LYS A 298 -11.16 12.75 1.47
N ARG A 299 -11.55 12.27 0.28
CA ARG A 299 -10.65 11.53 -0.62
C ARG A 299 -9.40 12.32 -1.02
N LYS A 300 -9.54 13.63 -1.22
CA LYS A 300 -8.41 14.50 -1.57
C LYS A 300 -7.39 14.59 -0.44
N ILE A 301 -7.83 14.88 0.79
CA ILE A 301 -6.93 14.95 1.96
C ILE A 301 -6.23 13.61 2.17
N VAL A 302 -6.98 12.51 2.08
CA VAL A 302 -6.44 11.15 2.20
C VAL A 302 -5.34 10.90 1.16
N ASN A 303 -5.56 11.23 -0.12
CA ASN A 303 -4.55 11.07 -1.17
C ASN A 303 -3.30 11.94 -0.95
N ILE A 304 -3.49 13.17 -0.44
CA ILE A 304 -2.38 14.08 -0.14
C ILE A 304 -1.55 13.53 1.03
N ALA A 305 -2.20 13.09 2.12
CA ALA A 305 -1.55 12.44 3.25
C ALA A 305 -0.79 11.18 2.81
N PHE A 306 -1.35 10.39 1.89
CA PHE A 306 -0.66 9.24 1.30
C PHE A 306 0.58 9.60 0.48
N SER A 307 0.54 10.73 -0.23
CA SER A 307 1.71 11.20 -0.99
C SER A 307 2.84 11.59 -0.04
N TYR A 308 2.52 12.28 1.06
CA TYR A 308 3.48 12.57 2.13
C TYR A 308 4.01 11.30 2.79
N TYR A 309 3.13 10.37 3.16
CA TYR A 309 3.50 9.07 3.72
C TYR A 309 4.44 8.27 2.82
N SER A 310 4.13 8.18 1.52
CA SER A 310 4.97 7.51 0.53
C SER A 310 6.37 8.13 0.46
N ALA A 311 6.46 9.45 0.61
CA ALA A 311 7.73 10.14 0.63
C ALA A 311 8.58 9.74 1.85
N ARG A 312 7.96 9.69 3.03
CA ARG A 312 8.61 9.27 4.29
C ARG A 312 9.06 7.82 4.26
N GLU A 313 8.22 6.94 3.70
CA GLU A 313 8.54 5.52 3.60
C GLU A 313 9.74 5.25 2.66
N THR A 314 9.83 6.02 1.58
CA THR A 314 10.87 5.82 0.55
C THR A 314 12.14 6.62 0.80
N GLU A 315 12.13 7.61 1.72
CA GLU A 315 13.26 8.50 2.02
C GLU A 315 14.58 7.76 2.29
N ALA A 316 14.52 6.69 3.09
CA ALA A 316 15.71 5.89 3.44
C ALA A 316 16.17 4.93 2.33
N ILE A 317 15.30 4.60 1.38
CA ILE A 317 15.53 3.59 0.34
C ILE A 317 15.90 4.25 -1.00
N ASN A 318 15.13 5.26 -1.38
CA ASN A 318 15.24 5.96 -2.65
C ASN A 318 14.82 7.45 -2.48
N LYS A 319 15.83 8.31 -2.27
CA LYS A 319 15.65 9.76 -2.13
C LYS A 319 14.99 10.42 -3.36
N THR A 320 15.13 9.86 -4.56
CA THR A 320 14.46 10.38 -5.77
C THR A 320 12.95 10.20 -5.68
N VAL A 321 12.51 8.98 -5.36
CA VAL A 321 11.10 8.65 -5.20
C VAL A 321 10.50 9.49 -4.08
N ALA A 322 11.21 9.61 -2.95
CA ALA A 322 10.78 10.43 -1.84
C ALA A 322 10.59 11.91 -2.22
N LEU A 323 11.56 12.49 -2.94
CA LEU A 323 11.48 13.86 -3.43
C LEU A 323 10.27 14.05 -4.36
N VAL A 324 10.06 13.14 -5.32
CA VAL A 324 8.91 13.21 -6.23
C VAL A 324 7.59 13.12 -5.46
N SER A 325 7.52 12.27 -4.43
CA SER A 325 6.34 12.13 -3.58
C SER A 325 6.07 13.38 -2.72
N TYR A 326 7.10 14.04 -2.17
CA TYR A 326 6.93 15.32 -1.46
C TYR A 326 6.45 16.44 -2.40
N VAL A 327 7.02 16.52 -3.61
CA VAL A 327 6.57 17.49 -4.63
C VAL A 327 5.14 17.19 -5.06
N ALA A 328 4.78 15.92 -5.25
CA ALA A 328 3.41 15.52 -5.58
C ALA A 328 2.41 15.90 -4.49
N CYS A 329 2.79 15.74 -3.21
CA CYS A 329 2.00 16.21 -2.07
C CYS A 329 1.75 17.71 -2.15
N LEU A 330 2.79 18.53 -2.31
CA LEU A 330 2.67 19.99 -2.41
C LEU A 330 1.90 20.43 -3.65
N ASP A 331 2.13 19.79 -4.80
CA ASP A 331 1.45 20.09 -6.05
C ASP A 331 -0.05 19.77 -5.98
N ALA A 332 -0.43 18.67 -5.31
CA ALA A 332 -1.82 18.33 -5.06
C ALA A 332 -2.52 19.36 -4.18
N ILE A 333 -1.86 19.84 -3.12
CA ILE A 333 -2.38 20.95 -2.30
C ILE A 333 -2.51 22.23 -3.14
N ALA A 334 -1.49 22.56 -3.93
CA ALA A 334 -1.50 23.76 -4.76
C ALA A 334 -2.59 23.76 -5.83
N LYS A 335 -2.89 22.59 -6.42
CA LYS A 335 -4.01 22.41 -7.34
C LYS A 335 -5.35 22.79 -6.73
N GLU A 336 -5.52 22.46 -5.45
CA GLU A 336 -6.76 22.67 -4.72
C GLU A 336 -6.86 24.08 -4.15
N TYR A 337 -5.76 24.61 -3.62
CA TYR A 337 -5.74 25.90 -2.93
C TYR A 337 -5.55 27.09 -3.88
N CYS A 338 -4.79 26.92 -4.97
CA CYS A 338 -4.49 27.95 -5.96
C CYS A 338 -4.78 27.51 -7.41
N PRO A 339 -5.98 27.00 -7.75
CA PRO A 339 -6.28 26.45 -9.07
C PRO A 339 -6.08 27.47 -10.21
N GLN A 340 -6.55 28.70 -10.02
CA GLN A 340 -6.46 29.77 -11.03
C GLN A 340 -5.01 30.14 -11.38
N VAL A 341 -4.12 30.07 -10.39
CA VAL A 341 -2.69 30.38 -10.57
C VAL A 341 -2.03 29.24 -11.33
N ARG A 342 -2.42 28.00 -11.03
CA ARG A 342 -1.94 26.81 -11.73
C ARG A 342 -2.31 26.85 -13.20
N ASP A 343 -3.57 27.14 -13.51
CA ASP A 343 -4.08 27.16 -14.88
C ASP A 343 -3.42 28.26 -15.72
N LYS A 344 -3.11 29.41 -15.11
CA LYS A 344 -2.52 30.57 -15.81
C LYS A 344 -0.99 30.59 -15.84
N HIS A 345 -0.32 30.12 -14.80
CA HIS A 345 1.12 30.30 -14.58
C HIS A 345 1.88 28.99 -14.32
N GLY A 346 1.17 27.86 -14.36
CA GLY A 346 1.74 26.52 -14.18
C GLY A 346 1.86 26.07 -12.72
N SER A 347 2.16 24.78 -12.56
CA SER A 347 2.26 24.07 -11.26
C SER A 347 3.23 24.74 -10.29
N ARG A 348 4.45 25.08 -10.74
CA ARG A 348 5.50 25.66 -9.87
C ARG A 348 5.06 26.98 -9.23
N LYS A 349 4.47 27.91 -10.00
CA LYS A 349 4.04 29.21 -9.46
C LYS A 349 2.86 29.06 -8.50
N ALA A 350 1.93 28.13 -8.78
CA ALA A 350 0.86 27.79 -7.86
C ALA A 350 1.38 27.21 -6.54
N LEU A 351 2.41 26.36 -6.60
CA LEU A 351 3.08 25.81 -5.42
C LEU A 351 3.70 26.91 -4.57
N VAL A 352 4.49 27.81 -5.17
CA VAL A 352 5.11 28.94 -4.46
C VAL A 352 4.04 29.80 -3.77
N GLN A 353 2.98 30.18 -4.47
CA GLN A 353 1.91 30.98 -3.87
C GLN A 353 1.14 30.24 -2.77
N THR A 354 1.00 28.91 -2.90
CA THR A 354 0.34 28.08 -1.89
C THR A 354 1.15 28.06 -0.61
N ILE A 355 2.47 27.87 -0.69
CA ILE A 355 3.38 27.93 0.46
C ILE A 355 3.32 29.32 1.10
N VAL A 356 3.48 30.38 0.31
CA VAL A 356 3.47 31.76 0.81
C VAL A 356 2.18 32.08 1.56
N LYS A 357 1.02 31.70 1.02
CA LYS A 357 -0.29 31.97 1.64
C LYS A 357 -0.53 31.12 2.89
N LEU A 358 -0.28 29.81 2.83
CA LEU A 358 -0.57 28.91 3.95
C LEU A 358 0.40 29.11 5.13
N LEU A 359 1.64 29.51 4.85
CA LEU A 359 2.64 29.78 5.89
C LEU A 359 2.72 31.27 6.28
N SER A 360 2.01 32.15 5.58
CA SER A 360 2.10 33.62 5.77
C SER A 360 3.51 34.17 5.56
N TYR A 361 4.25 33.62 4.60
CA TYR A 361 5.66 33.97 4.29
C TYR A 361 5.75 34.94 3.09
N SER A 362 4.93 35.99 3.08
CA SER A 362 4.91 36.98 1.97
C SER A 362 6.28 37.61 1.73
N GLU A 363 7.02 37.91 2.79
CA GLU A 363 8.36 38.51 2.72
C GLU A 363 9.42 37.55 2.13
N GLN A 364 9.16 36.24 2.13
CA GLN A 364 10.07 35.21 1.62
C GLN A 364 9.69 34.68 0.23
N GLU A 365 8.69 35.26 -0.45
CA GLU A 365 8.23 34.74 -1.77
C GLU A 365 9.39 34.59 -2.76
N GLY A 366 10.30 35.57 -2.81
CA GLY A 366 11.47 35.52 -3.71
C GLY A 366 12.44 34.38 -3.37
N SER A 367 12.62 34.05 -2.09
CA SER A 367 13.45 32.93 -1.65
C SER A 367 12.78 31.59 -1.94
N ILE A 368 11.47 31.48 -1.69
CA ILE A 368 10.67 30.28 -1.98
C ILE A 368 10.62 30.01 -3.49
N ASP A 369 10.49 31.04 -4.33
CA ASP A 369 10.51 30.88 -5.79
C ASP A 369 11.86 30.34 -6.29
N LYS A 370 12.97 30.86 -5.75
CA LYS A 370 14.33 30.38 -6.05
C LYS A 370 14.53 28.93 -5.59
N TRP A 371 14.16 28.60 -4.36
CA TRP A 371 14.22 27.23 -3.81
C TRP A 371 13.38 26.26 -4.67
N SER A 372 12.14 26.62 -4.97
CA SER A 372 11.27 25.81 -5.83
C SER A 372 11.86 25.60 -7.22
N LYS A 373 12.47 26.62 -7.81
CA LYS A 373 13.16 26.49 -9.11
C LYS A 373 14.33 25.50 -9.04
N LYS A 374 15.13 25.49 -7.96
CA LYS A 374 16.20 24.51 -7.75
C LYS A 374 15.66 23.09 -7.65
N ILE A 375 14.59 22.86 -6.85
CA ILE A 375 13.93 21.55 -6.75
C ILE A 375 13.48 21.02 -8.13
N TYR A 376 12.85 21.85 -8.95
CA TYR A 376 12.33 21.43 -10.27
C TYR A 376 13.41 21.26 -11.34
N ASN A 377 14.45 22.09 -11.33
CA ASN A 377 15.47 22.09 -12.39
C ASN A 377 16.68 21.20 -12.06
N ASP A 378 17.20 21.32 -10.83
CA ASP A 378 18.52 20.79 -10.49
C ASP A 378 18.46 19.33 -10.01
N HIS A 379 17.38 18.92 -9.34
CA HIS A 379 17.23 17.52 -8.93
C HIS A 379 16.94 16.59 -10.12
N ARG A 380 16.19 17.05 -11.14
CA ARG A 380 15.97 16.26 -12.37
C ARG A 380 17.27 15.97 -13.11
N SER A 381 18.17 16.96 -13.19
CA SER A 381 19.48 16.80 -13.83
C SER A 381 20.44 15.96 -12.99
N SER A 382 20.44 16.14 -11.66
CA SER A 382 21.38 15.48 -10.75
C SER A 382 21.11 14.00 -10.53
N TYR A 383 19.85 13.55 -10.61
CA TYR A 383 19.56 12.12 -10.56
C TYR A 383 19.93 11.41 -11.88
N VAL A 384 19.79 12.07 -13.02
CA VAL A 384 20.25 11.55 -14.32
C VAL A 384 21.79 11.52 -14.36
N HIS A 385 22.46 12.57 -13.91
CA HIS A 385 23.92 12.61 -13.85
C HIS A 385 24.50 11.69 -12.78
N GLY A 386 23.88 11.59 -11.60
CA GLY A 386 24.28 10.63 -10.55
C GLY A 386 24.06 9.17 -10.97
N ALA A 387 23.00 8.88 -11.74
CA ALA A 387 22.81 7.57 -12.35
C ALA A 387 23.87 7.28 -13.42
N ASN A 388 24.23 8.27 -14.25
CA ASN A 388 25.32 8.13 -15.23
C ASN A 388 26.68 7.92 -14.56
N ILE A 389 27.03 8.67 -13.51
CA ILE A 389 28.29 8.49 -12.78
C ILE A 389 28.34 7.11 -12.13
N ARG A 390 27.27 6.68 -11.45
CA ARG A 390 27.20 5.32 -10.88
C ARG A 390 27.23 4.25 -11.95
N PHE A 391 26.63 4.48 -13.12
CA PHE A 391 26.69 3.58 -14.26
C PHE A 391 28.10 3.53 -14.89
N GLU A 392 28.82 4.65 -14.96
CA GLU A 392 30.22 4.70 -15.39
C GLU A 392 31.13 3.98 -14.37
N GLU A 393 30.91 4.16 -13.06
CA GLU A 393 31.59 3.42 -12.00
C GLU A 393 31.29 1.91 -12.05
N PHE A 394 30.06 1.51 -12.41
CA PHE A 394 29.66 0.10 -12.52
C PHE A 394 30.12 -0.56 -13.84
N SER A 395 30.05 0.16 -14.96
CA SER A 395 30.41 -0.35 -16.29
C SER A 395 31.92 -0.56 -16.44
N GLN A 396 32.75 0.20 -15.74
CA GLN A 396 34.20 -0.04 -15.65
C GLN A 396 34.56 -1.37 -14.95
N ASN A 397 33.65 -1.95 -14.16
CA ASN A 397 33.83 -3.26 -13.51
C ASN A 397 33.27 -4.44 -14.34
N MET A 398 32.54 -4.17 -15.43
CA MET A 398 31.86 -5.20 -16.24
C MET A 398 32.62 -5.57 -17.53
N ASP A 399 33.59 -4.77 -17.96
CA ASP A 399 34.49 -5.14 -19.07
C ASP A 399 35.48 -6.19 -18.57
N GLY A 400 35.08 -7.46 -18.69
CA GLY A 400 35.73 -8.68 -18.18
C GLY A 400 37.15 -9.00 -18.68
N LYS A 401 37.96 -7.99 -19.01
CA LYS A 401 39.37 -8.13 -19.38
C LYS A 401 40.36 -7.55 -18.36
N ASN A 402 39.92 -6.83 -17.33
CA ASN A 402 40.80 -6.31 -16.28
C ASN A 402 40.15 -6.36 -14.88
N PHE A 403 40.06 -7.55 -14.30
CA PHE A 403 39.58 -7.77 -12.93
C PHE A 403 40.64 -7.46 -11.85
N ALA A 404 41.50 -6.45 -12.09
CA ALA A 404 42.51 -6.02 -11.16
C ALA A 404 42.78 -4.53 -11.34
N GLY A 405 42.17 -3.71 -10.48
CA GLY A 405 42.51 -2.31 -10.35
C GLY A 405 41.30 -1.46 -10.03
N LEU A 406 41.43 -0.71 -8.94
CA LEU A 406 40.60 0.45 -8.58
C LEU A 406 40.22 1.28 -9.82
N PRO A 407 39.05 1.96 -9.82
CA PRO A 407 38.57 2.76 -10.94
C PRO A 407 39.68 3.64 -11.52
N LYS A 408 39.96 3.49 -12.83
CA LYS A 408 41.04 4.21 -13.53
C LYS A 408 40.81 5.71 -13.62
N ALA A 409 39.57 6.15 -13.44
CA ALA A 409 39.20 7.55 -13.41
C ALA A 409 38.68 7.89 -12.02
N ILE A 410 39.44 8.71 -11.29
CA ILE A 410 38.87 9.56 -10.25
C ILE A 410 37.85 10.47 -10.95
N PRO A 411 36.65 10.70 -10.40
CA PRO A 411 35.69 11.64 -10.97
C PRO A 411 36.40 12.96 -11.32
N THR A 412 36.49 13.27 -12.61
CA THR A 412 37.23 14.44 -13.13
C THR A 412 36.52 15.76 -12.85
N GLU A 413 35.28 15.71 -12.39
CA GLU A 413 34.59 16.92 -11.98
C GLU A 413 35.09 17.39 -10.61
N SER A 414 35.53 18.64 -10.54
CA SER A 414 35.98 19.30 -9.31
C SER A 414 34.84 19.68 -8.36
N LYS A 415 33.58 19.33 -8.67
CA LYS A 415 32.36 19.82 -8.00
C LYS A 415 31.21 18.82 -7.69
N PRO A 416 31.27 17.49 -7.95
CA PRO A 416 30.09 16.62 -7.82
C PRO A 416 29.67 16.44 -6.36
N VAL A 417 30.64 16.45 -5.44
CA VAL A 417 30.39 16.26 -4.01
C VAL A 417 29.70 17.49 -3.38
N SER A 418 30.03 18.73 -3.80
CA SER A 418 29.40 19.93 -3.22
C SER A 418 27.92 20.06 -3.57
N LYS A 419 27.52 19.64 -4.78
CA LYS A 419 26.11 19.65 -5.20
C LYS A 419 25.26 18.69 -4.37
N GLN A 420 25.80 17.53 -3.99
CA GLN A 420 25.06 16.54 -3.20
C GLN A 420 24.66 17.06 -1.81
N TYR A 421 25.47 17.92 -1.19
CA TYR A 421 25.15 18.56 0.09
C TYR A 421 24.19 19.76 -0.06
N GLU A 422 24.27 20.52 -1.15
CA GLU A 422 23.26 21.54 -1.51
C GLU A 422 21.86 20.93 -1.65
N TYR A 423 21.77 19.70 -2.13
CA TYR A 423 20.50 18.97 -2.21
C TYR A 423 19.97 18.50 -0.87
N GLU A 424 20.81 18.28 0.14
CA GLU A 424 20.35 17.81 1.44
C GLU A 424 19.64 18.94 2.22
N SER A 425 20.12 20.18 2.14
CA SER A 425 19.41 21.33 2.71
C SER A 425 18.08 21.58 2.01
N ASP A 426 18.07 21.54 0.68
CA ASP A 426 16.86 21.72 -0.12
C ASP A 426 15.84 20.60 0.15
N TYR A 427 16.33 19.37 0.37
CA TYR A 427 15.52 18.20 0.70
C TYR A 427 14.97 18.23 2.13
N ARG A 428 15.77 18.66 3.13
CA ARG A 428 15.27 18.90 4.50
C ARG A 428 14.18 19.96 4.52
N ALA A 429 14.39 21.08 3.82
CA ALA A 429 13.37 22.11 3.67
C ALA A 429 12.12 21.54 2.99
N LEU A 430 12.26 20.73 1.95
CA LEU A 430 11.13 20.08 1.27
C LEU A 430 10.31 19.21 2.24
N LYS A 431 10.96 18.36 3.04
CA LYS A 431 10.32 17.51 4.06
C LYS A 431 9.50 18.33 5.05
N GLU A 432 10.10 19.39 5.61
CA GLU A 432 9.45 20.26 6.60
C GLU A 432 8.30 21.05 5.98
N VAL A 433 8.51 21.67 4.81
CA VAL A 433 7.48 22.42 4.09
C VAL A 433 6.29 21.54 3.74
N SER A 434 6.53 20.34 3.21
CA SER A 434 5.45 19.40 2.88
C SER A 434 4.60 19.06 4.10
N LEU A 435 5.21 18.85 5.26
CA LEU A 435 4.50 18.57 6.51
C LEU A 435 3.66 19.77 6.97
N VAL A 436 4.28 20.94 7.11
CA VAL A 436 3.59 22.13 7.64
C VAL A 436 2.49 22.58 6.70
N VAL A 437 2.74 22.60 5.39
CA VAL A 437 1.74 22.97 4.39
C VAL A 437 0.57 21.99 4.38
N LEU A 438 0.82 20.68 4.55
CA LEU A 438 -0.24 19.68 4.69
C LEU A 438 -1.11 19.97 5.92
N ILE A 439 -0.50 20.21 7.08
CA ILE A 439 -1.27 20.47 8.30
C ILE A 439 -2.07 21.78 8.18
N ARG A 440 -1.46 22.87 7.68
CA ARG A 440 -2.17 24.14 7.42
C ARG A 440 -3.31 23.96 6.42
N TYR A 441 -3.12 23.14 5.39
CA TYR A 441 -4.17 22.83 4.43
C TYR A 441 -5.34 22.08 5.09
N ILE A 442 -5.07 21.12 5.98
CA ILE A 442 -6.12 20.44 6.75
C ILE A 442 -6.88 21.43 7.62
N GLU A 443 -6.20 22.34 8.33
CA GLU A 443 -6.85 23.38 9.13
C GLU A 443 -7.77 24.28 8.29
N VAL A 444 -7.29 24.73 7.13
CA VAL A 444 -8.05 25.59 6.22
C VAL A 444 -9.30 24.88 5.67
N VAL A 445 -9.17 23.62 5.24
CA VAL A 445 -10.29 22.87 4.65
C VAL A 445 -11.33 22.48 5.70
N SER A 446 -10.89 22.25 6.93
CA SER A 446 -11.78 21.86 8.04
C SER A 446 -12.33 23.03 8.85
N ASN A 447 -11.71 24.22 8.73
CA ASN A 447 -11.94 25.36 9.62
C ASN A 447 -11.73 25.02 11.11
N VAL A 448 -10.83 24.07 11.40
CA VAL A 448 -10.45 23.66 12.77
C VAL A 448 -8.97 23.90 12.95
N SER A 449 -8.60 24.64 14.00
CA SER A 449 -7.19 24.84 14.34
C SER A 449 -6.61 23.58 14.99
N LEU A 450 -5.45 23.16 14.49
CA LEU A 450 -4.65 22.07 14.98
C LEU A 450 -3.48 22.66 15.78
N THR A 451 -3.55 22.55 17.10
CA THR A 451 -2.44 22.92 17.98
C THR A 451 -1.36 21.85 17.83
N ILE A 452 -0.28 22.18 17.13
CA ILE A 452 0.96 21.41 17.18
C ILE A 452 1.82 22.08 18.25
N GLU A 453 1.90 21.51 19.45
CA GLU A 453 2.94 21.91 20.40
C GLU A 453 4.32 21.57 19.82
N PRO A 454 5.29 22.49 19.93
CA PRO A 454 5.66 23.38 18.85
C PRO A 454 6.66 22.71 17.93
N LEU A 455 6.20 22.26 16.77
CA LEU A 455 7.05 22.27 15.60
C LEU A 455 7.25 23.74 15.18
N LYS A 456 8.10 24.48 15.91
CA LYS A 456 8.70 25.72 15.42
C LYS A 456 9.66 25.33 14.30
N PHE A 457 9.12 25.00 13.14
CA PHE A 457 9.94 24.86 11.94
C PHE A 457 10.31 26.26 11.48
N GLU A 458 11.49 26.71 11.87
CA GLU A 458 12.11 27.84 11.19
C GLU A 458 12.63 27.32 9.84
N ILE A 459 11.71 27.22 8.88
CA ILE A 459 12.04 26.69 7.55
C ILE A 459 12.95 27.71 6.86
N ASN A 460 14.22 27.34 6.72
CA ASN A 460 15.19 28.18 6.08
C ASN A 460 15.21 27.94 4.57
N PHE A 461 14.62 28.87 3.81
CA PHE A 461 14.69 28.89 2.33
C PHE A 461 15.93 29.62 1.79
N SER A 462 16.82 30.11 2.68
CA SER A 462 18.06 30.75 2.22
C SER A 462 18.93 29.68 1.57
N GLY A 463 19.11 29.81 0.26
CA GLY A 463 19.96 28.92 -0.53
C GLY A 463 21.46 29.09 -0.26
N ALA A 464 21.85 29.52 0.95
CA ALA A 464 23.22 29.55 1.40
C ALA A 464 23.62 28.11 1.72
N SER A 465 24.46 27.52 0.87
CA SER A 465 25.12 26.27 1.21
C SER A 465 25.94 26.52 2.47
N VAL A 466 25.71 25.72 3.51
CA VAL A 466 26.67 25.59 4.60
C VAL A 466 27.65 24.53 4.12
N PRO A 467 28.85 24.89 3.62
CA PRO A 467 29.86 23.89 3.37
C PRO A 467 30.21 23.28 4.73
N GLU A 468 29.76 22.06 4.99
CA GLU A 468 30.38 21.26 6.04
C GLU A 468 31.85 21.12 5.66
N ALA A 469 32.72 21.61 6.53
CA ALA A 469 34.16 21.57 6.31
C ALA A 469 34.60 20.12 6.23
N HIS A 470 34.85 19.65 5.00
CA HIS A 470 35.50 18.36 4.81
C HIS A 470 36.98 18.59 4.61
N VAL A 471 37.79 17.97 5.47
CA VAL A 471 39.21 17.76 5.22
C VAL A 471 39.28 16.81 4.03
N GLY A 472 39.53 17.35 2.84
CA GLY A 472 39.94 16.55 1.69
C GLY A 472 41.37 16.09 1.92
N MET A 473 41.66 14.80 1.72
CA MET A 473 43.05 14.37 1.61
C MET A 473 43.71 15.15 0.46
N PRO A 474 44.94 15.65 0.65
CA PRO A 474 45.59 16.51 -0.34
C PRO A 474 45.72 15.80 -1.68
N ASN A 475 45.40 16.53 -2.75
CA ASN A 475 45.40 16.09 -4.16
C ASN A 475 46.78 15.68 -4.71
N LYS A 476 47.84 15.61 -3.88
CA LYS A 476 49.17 15.13 -4.23
C LYS A 476 49.84 14.48 -3.03
N GLY A 477 49.99 13.16 -3.07
CA GLY A 477 50.80 12.37 -2.14
C GLY A 477 49.97 11.42 -1.28
N TRP A 478 50.22 10.13 -1.44
CA TRP A 478 49.76 9.11 -0.51
C TRP A 478 50.51 9.28 0.82
N VAL A 479 49.79 9.47 1.91
CA VAL A 479 50.38 9.39 3.25
C VAL A 479 50.26 7.96 3.75
N LYS A 480 51.39 7.28 3.92
CA LYS A 480 51.47 5.98 4.60
C LYS A 480 51.32 6.24 6.11
N LEU A 481 50.23 5.77 6.70
CA LEU A 481 50.05 5.77 8.14
C LEU A 481 50.92 4.65 8.73
N THR A 482 51.87 5.01 9.60
CA THR A 482 52.60 4.10 10.51
C THR A 482 51.91 4.04 11.85
#